data_AF-A0A0A9Z270-F1
#
_entry.id   AF-A0A0A9Z270-F1
#
_cell.length_a   1.000
_cell.length_b   1.000
_cell.length_c   1.000
_cell.angle_alpha   90.00
_cell.angle_beta   90.00
_cell.angle_gamma   90.00
#
_symmetry.space_group_name_H-M   'P 1'
#
loop_
_entity.id
_entity.type
_entity.pdbx_description
1 polymer ?
#
loop_
_entity_poly.entity_id
_entity_poly.type
_entity_poly.pdbx_seq_one_letter_code
_entity_poly.pdbx_strand_id
1 'polypeptide(L)'
;MDAVNNKDDKSSKKAQVKCTDNLNGIKIALIGDGETEPKKENVDTLAQAILDTNFLTFLVDNMCRFEFESRKDIGHIIIYLLRNCHEEVTTYITANDHFIKTLVAGYENQDIA
;
A
#
# COMPACT_ATOMS: atom_id res chain seq x y z
N MET A 1 -29.36 0.66 -23.11
CA MET A 1 -28.36 1.57 -22.50
C MET A 1 -27.35 0.77 -21.66
N ASP A 2 -27.28 -0.55 -21.86
CA ASP A 2 -26.75 -1.53 -20.89
C ASP A 2 -25.35 -2.06 -21.26
N ALA A 3 -24.87 -1.75 -22.46
CA ALA A 3 -23.55 -2.20 -22.94
C ALA A 3 -22.38 -1.34 -22.44
N VAL A 4 -22.65 -0.10 -21.99
CA VAL A 4 -21.63 0.82 -21.46
C VAL A 4 -21.30 0.44 -20.01
N ASN A 5 -22.30 0.13 -19.18
CA ASN A 5 -22.12 -0.19 -17.77
C ASN A 5 -21.32 -1.50 -17.53
N ASN A 6 -21.45 -2.50 -18.40
CA ASN A 6 -20.79 -3.80 -18.25
C ASN A 6 -19.27 -3.77 -18.58
N LYS A 7 -18.83 -2.87 -19.47
CA LYS A 7 -17.40 -2.74 -19.79
C LYS A 7 -16.62 -2.10 -18.65
N ASP A 8 -17.21 -1.10 -18.00
CA ASP A 8 -16.60 -0.39 -16.88
C ASP A 8 -16.46 -1.31 -15.66
N ASP A 9 -17.47 -2.15 -15.37
CA ASP A 9 -17.39 -3.16 -14.32
C ASP A 9 -16.29 -4.22 -14.56
N LYS A 10 -16.15 -4.69 -15.80
CA LYS A 10 -15.12 -5.67 -16.14
C LYS A 10 -13.70 -5.07 -16.07
N SER A 11 -13.56 -3.80 -16.47
CA SER A 11 -12.32 -3.04 -16.35
C SER A 11 -11.94 -2.83 -14.88
N SER A 12 -12.91 -2.43 -14.06
CA SER A 12 -12.75 -2.22 -12.61
C SER A 12 -12.30 -3.49 -11.89
N LYS A 13 -12.96 -4.62 -12.15
CA LYS A 13 -12.56 -5.92 -11.58
C LYS A 13 -11.15 -6.32 -11.98
N LYS A 14 -10.77 -6.11 -13.25
CA LYS A 14 -9.41 -6.40 -13.72
C LYS A 14 -8.37 -5.48 -13.06
N ALA A 15 -8.72 -4.23 -12.79
CA ALA A 15 -7.86 -3.30 -12.08
C ALA A 15 -7.66 -3.75 -10.62
N GLN A 16 -8.72 -4.17 -9.93
CA GLN A 16 -8.64 -4.70 -8.57
C GLN A 16 -7.71 -5.91 -8.47
N VAL A 17 -7.88 -6.91 -9.35
CA VAL A 17 -6.99 -8.09 -9.37
C VAL A 17 -5.53 -7.69 -9.54
N LYS A 18 -5.24 -6.77 -10.48
CA LYS A 18 -3.87 -6.27 -10.67
C LYS A 18 -3.32 -5.53 -9.45
N CYS A 19 -4.15 -4.73 -8.80
CA CYS A 19 -3.76 -4.04 -7.57
C CYS A 19 -3.38 -5.05 -6.49
N THR A 20 -4.20 -6.09 -6.29
CA THR A 20 -3.93 -7.16 -5.33
C THR A 20 -2.65 -7.92 -5.66
N ASP A 21 -2.48 -8.35 -6.91
CA ASP A 21 -1.27 -9.06 -7.33
C ASP A 21 -0.01 -8.22 -7.12
N ASN A 22 -0.08 -6.92 -7.45
CA ASN A 22 1.03 -6.00 -7.28
C ASN A 22 1.34 -5.71 -5.80
N LEU A 23 0.33 -5.49 -4.96
CA LEU A 23 0.51 -5.25 -3.53
C LEU A 23 1.10 -6.47 -2.83
N ASN A 24 0.63 -7.66 -3.18
CA ASN A 24 1.21 -8.90 -2.70
C ASN A 24 2.67 -9.05 -3.16
N GLY A 25 2.97 -8.73 -4.42
CA GLY A 25 4.33 -8.72 -4.95
C GLY A 25 5.26 -7.75 -4.22
N ILE A 26 4.79 -6.54 -3.91
CA ILE A 26 5.54 -5.54 -3.12
C ILE A 26 5.79 -6.08 -1.72
N LYS A 27 4.77 -6.65 -1.06
CA LYS A 27 4.89 -7.26 0.26
C LYS A 27 5.95 -8.37 0.26
N ILE A 28 5.91 -9.29 -0.70
CA ILE A 28 6.89 -10.38 -0.82
C ILE A 28 8.29 -9.82 -1.08
N ALA A 29 8.42 -8.79 -1.91
CA ALA A 29 9.71 -8.16 -2.18
C ALA A 29 10.32 -7.44 -0.95
N LEU A 30 9.49 -6.95 -0.04
CA LEU A 30 9.94 -6.29 1.20
C LEU A 30 10.18 -7.28 2.35
N ILE A 31 9.27 -8.24 2.52
CA ILE A 31 9.18 -9.09 3.72
C ILE A 31 9.64 -10.53 3.45
N GLY A 32 9.48 -11.01 2.22
CA GLY A 32 9.57 -12.43 1.87
C GLY A 32 8.25 -13.17 2.06
N ASP A 33 8.23 -14.43 1.63
CA ASP A 33 7.09 -15.35 1.73
C ASP A 33 7.38 -16.57 2.64
N GLY A 34 8.53 -16.56 3.33
CA GLY A 34 8.99 -17.64 4.20
C GLY A 34 9.79 -18.74 3.48
N GLU A 35 9.71 -18.81 2.15
CA GLU A 35 10.56 -19.68 1.32
C GLU A 35 11.70 -18.91 0.67
N THR A 36 11.43 -17.66 0.26
CA THR A 36 12.38 -16.75 -0.35
C THR A 36 12.63 -15.56 0.56
N GLU A 37 13.86 -15.43 1.04
CA GLU A 37 14.31 -14.22 1.74
C GLU A 37 14.67 -13.12 0.73
N PRO A 38 14.13 -11.90 0.88
CA PRO A 38 14.44 -10.82 -0.01
C PRO A 38 15.87 -10.31 0.23
N LYS A 39 16.59 -10.02 -0.87
CA LYS A 39 17.94 -9.45 -0.78
C LYS A 39 17.87 -8.03 -0.22
N LYS A 40 18.68 -7.74 0.81
CA LYS A 40 18.70 -6.43 1.48
C LYS A 40 18.79 -5.24 0.52
N GLU A 41 19.67 -5.32 -0.47
CA GLU A 41 19.83 -4.24 -1.48
C GLU A 41 18.55 -3.96 -2.27
N ASN A 42 17.78 -5.01 -2.61
CA ASN A 42 16.51 -4.86 -3.31
C ASN A 42 15.44 -4.24 -2.39
N VAL A 43 15.43 -4.66 -1.11
CA VAL A 43 14.53 -4.12 -0.09
C VAL A 43 14.80 -2.63 0.11
N ASP A 44 16.06 -2.25 0.34
CA ASP A 44 16.46 -0.86 0.57
C ASP A 44 16.06 0.02 -0.64
N THR A 45 16.31 -0.47 -1.85
CA THR A 45 15.94 0.23 -3.10
C THR A 45 14.42 0.41 -3.22
N LEU A 46 13.64 -0.64 -2.93
CA LEU A 46 12.19 -0.58 -3.01
C LEU A 46 11.58 0.31 -1.93
N ALA A 47 12.07 0.21 -0.69
CA ALA A 47 11.63 1.04 0.42
C ALA A 47 11.84 2.52 0.12
N GLN A 48 13.03 2.89 -0.37
CA GLN A 48 13.33 4.26 -0.79
C GLN A 48 12.38 4.72 -1.89
N ALA A 49 12.16 3.89 -2.92
CA ALA A 49 11.24 4.23 -4.01
C ALA A 49 9.80 4.45 -3.53
N ILE A 50 9.31 3.69 -2.55
CA ILE A 50 7.97 3.88 -1.96
C ILE A 50 7.84 5.25 -1.29
N LEU A 51 8.89 5.69 -0.58
CA LEU A 51 8.91 6.98 0.10
C LEU A 51 9.05 8.14 -0.91
N ASP A 52 9.99 8.05 -1.85
CA ASP A 52 10.26 9.09 -2.84
C ASP A 52 9.06 9.36 -3.77
N THR A 53 8.28 8.32 -4.07
CA THR A 53 7.11 8.43 -4.94
C THR A 53 5.83 8.85 -4.21
N ASN A 54 5.89 9.08 -2.89
CA ASN A 54 4.71 9.26 -2.03
C ASN A 54 3.68 8.12 -2.12
N PHE A 55 4.12 6.93 -2.54
CA PHE A 55 3.23 5.79 -2.70
C PHE A 55 2.60 5.38 -1.37
N LEU A 56 3.34 5.53 -0.27
CA LEU A 56 2.84 5.29 1.08
C LEU A 56 1.60 6.13 1.41
N THR A 57 1.62 7.42 1.11
CA THR A 57 0.47 8.32 1.30
C THR A 57 -0.68 7.97 0.36
N PHE A 58 -0.38 7.69 -0.91
CA PHE A 58 -1.39 7.29 -1.89
C PHE A 58 -2.18 6.05 -1.44
N LEU A 59 -1.50 5.06 -0.86
CA LEU A 59 -2.14 3.83 -0.36
C LEU A 59 -3.11 4.11 0.78
N VAL A 60 -2.74 4.99 1.73
CA VAL A 60 -3.61 5.34 2.85
C VAL A 60 -4.81 6.16 2.38
N ASP A 61 -4.60 7.16 1.53
CA ASP A 61 -5.68 8.00 0.99
C ASP A 61 -6.73 7.19 0.21
N ASN A 62 -6.32 6.07 -0.40
CA ASN A 62 -7.19 5.24 -1.22
C ASN A 62 -7.53 3.90 -0.54
N MET A 63 -7.20 3.69 0.73
CA MET A 63 -7.29 2.39 1.40
C MET A 63 -8.69 1.77 1.32
N CYS A 64 -9.74 2.58 1.42
CA CYS A 64 -11.15 2.14 1.33
C CYS A 64 -11.56 1.60 -0.05
N ARG A 65 -10.76 1.85 -1.10
CA ARG A 65 -11.04 1.40 -2.47
C ARG A 65 -10.47 0.02 -2.77
N PHE A 66 -9.60 -0.49 -1.90
CA PHE A 66 -8.97 -1.79 -2.04
C PHE A 66 -9.81 -2.88 -1.38
N GLU A 67 -9.73 -4.09 -1.93
CA GLU A 67 -10.32 -5.25 -1.30
C GLU A 67 -9.62 -5.63 0.02
N PHE A 68 -10.29 -6.46 0.82
CA PHE A 68 -9.82 -6.83 2.15
C PHE A 68 -8.39 -7.35 2.20
N GLU A 69 -7.99 -8.21 1.26
CA GLU A 69 -6.65 -8.78 1.26
C GLU A 69 -5.59 -7.73 0.87
N SER A 70 -5.87 -6.91 -0.14
CA SER A 70 -5.03 -5.75 -0.48
C SER A 70 -4.83 -4.80 0.70
N ARG A 71 -5.87 -4.57 1.51
CA ARG A 71 -5.76 -3.71 2.70
C ARG A 71 -4.85 -4.29 3.78
N LYS A 72 -4.87 -5.61 3.98
CA LYS A 72 -3.90 -6.27 4.87
C LYS A 72 -2.48 -6.11 4.35
N ASP A 73 -2.28 -6.29 3.05
CA ASP A 73 -0.96 -6.15 2.43
C ASP A 73 -0.42 -4.73 2.56
N ILE A 74 -1.26 -3.71 2.36
CA ILE A 74 -0.92 -2.31 2.63
C ILE A 74 -0.50 -2.13 4.10
N GLY A 75 -1.26 -2.70 5.04
CA GLY A 75 -0.92 -2.66 6.47
C GLY A 75 0.44 -3.28 6.76
N HIS A 76 0.73 -4.45 6.19
CA HIS A 76 2.04 -5.10 6.33
C HIS A 76 3.18 -4.25 5.75
N ILE A 77 2.99 -3.63 4.58
CA ILE A 77 3.98 -2.74 3.97
C ILE A 77 4.25 -1.52 4.87
N ILE A 78 3.20 -0.87 5.36
CA ILE A 78 3.32 0.30 6.26
C ILE A 78 4.07 -0.09 7.54
N ILE A 79 3.69 -1.19 8.18
CA ILE A 79 4.35 -1.67 9.41
C ILE A 79 5.81 -2.01 9.15
N TYR A 80 6.11 -2.63 8.01
CA TYR A 80 7.48 -2.97 7.65
C TYR A 80 8.35 -1.73 7.54
N LEU A 81 7.90 -0.72 6.80
CA LEU A 81 8.64 0.53 6.61
C LEU A 81 8.82 1.29 7.94
N LEU A 82 7.76 1.38 8.76
CA LEU A 82 7.84 2.03 10.07
C LEU A 82 8.87 1.37 11.00
N ARG A 83 9.04 0.04 10.91
CA ARG A 83 9.94 -0.71 11.79
C ARG A 83 11.38 -0.78 11.28
N ASN A 84 11.58 -0.85 9.97
CA ASN A 84 12.90 -1.12 9.38
C ASN A 84 13.53 0.11 8.69
N CYS A 85 12.74 1.12 8.35
CA CYS A 85 13.16 2.38 7.71
C CYS A 85 12.77 3.58 8.59
N HIS A 86 13.00 3.46 9.90
CA HIS A 86 12.48 4.40 10.90
C HIS A 86 12.94 5.85 10.66
N GLU A 87 14.20 6.07 10.31
CA GLU A 87 14.74 7.43 10.11
C GLU A 87 14.16 8.08 8.85
N GLU A 88 14.07 7.31 7.76
CA GLU A 88 13.54 7.73 6.48
C GLU A 88 12.04 8.02 6.58
N VAL A 89 11.28 7.13 7.24
CA VAL A 89 9.84 7.30 7.45
C VAL A 89 9.56 8.46 8.42
N THR A 90 10.38 8.64 9.46
CA THR A 90 10.25 9.81 10.35
C THR A 90 10.46 11.11 9.59
N THR A 91 11.48 11.16 8.73
CA THR A 91 11.74 12.33 7.87
C THR A 91 10.57 12.58 6.91
N TYR A 92 10.07 11.51 6.28
CA TYR A 92 8.91 11.55 5.40
C TYR A 92 7.67 12.15 6.09
N ILE A 93 7.32 11.64 7.27
CA ILE A 93 6.16 12.09 8.05
C ILE A 93 6.35 13.52 8.58
N THR A 94 7.57 13.88 8.99
CA THR A 94 7.85 15.22 9.52
C THR A 94 7.80 16.28 8.41
N ALA A 95 8.15 15.92 7.18
CA ALA A 95 8.03 16.79 6.02
C ALA A 95 6.56 17.06 5.63
N ASN A 96 5.65 16.13 5.90
CA ASN A 96 4.22 16.29 5.67
C ASN A 96 3.38 15.39 6.60
N ASP A 97 2.64 16.01 7.52
CA ASP A 97 1.82 15.30 8.51
C ASP A 97 0.51 14.71 7.94
N HIS A 98 0.22 14.93 6.64
CA HIS A 98 -0.97 14.41 5.96
C HIS A 98 -1.12 12.90 6.11
N PHE A 99 -0.03 12.14 5.97
CA PHE A 99 -0.05 10.69 6.15
C PHE A 99 -0.66 10.27 7.50
N ILE A 100 -0.21 10.89 8.59
CA ILE A 100 -0.70 10.59 9.95
C ILE A 100 -2.13 11.08 10.12
N LYS A 101 -2.48 12.26 9.59
CA LYS A 101 -3.85 12.78 9.64
C LYS A 101 -4.83 11.86 8.93
N THR A 102 -4.50 11.34 7.75
CA THR A 102 -5.36 10.40 7.02
C THR A 102 -5.52 9.08 7.80
N LEU A 103 -4.45 8.54 8.39
CA LEU A 103 -4.55 7.34 9.22
C LEU A 103 -5.50 7.54 10.42
N VAL A 104 -5.41 8.68 11.11
CA VAL A 104 -6.29 9.00 12.24
C VAL A 104 -7.74 9.18 11.76
N ALA A 105 -7.96 9.89 10.66
CA ALA A 105 -9.30 10.05 10.07
C ALA A 105 -9.89 8.71 9.60
N GLY A 106 -9.04 7.73 9.25
CA GLY A 106 -9.46 6.39 8.87
C GLY A 106 -10.29 5.67 9.93
N TYR A 107 -10.10 5.98 11.22
CA TYR A 107 -10.92 5.40 12.31
C TYR A 107 -12.40 5.78 12.23
N GLU A 108 -12.77 6.82 11.48
CA GLU A 108 -14.16 7.18 11.25
C GLU A 108 -14.86 6.23 10.25
N ASN A 109 -14.08 5.44 9.49
CA ASN A 109 -14.58 4.51 8.49
C ASN A 109 -14.45 3.05 8.97
N GLN A 110 -15.59 2.42 9.30
CA GLN A 110 -15.66 1.05 9.83
C GLN A 110 -15.06 -0.01 8.89
N ASP A 111 -14.95 0.25 7.60
CA ASP A 111 -14.38 -0.72 6.67
C ASP A 111 -12.85 -0.81 6.81
N ILE A 112 -12.19 0.24 7.29
CA ILE A 112 -10.72 0.35 7.39
C ILE A 112 -10.20 0.59 8.82
N ALA A 113 -11.09 0.81 9.80
CA ALA A 113 -10.79 1.03 11.21
C ALA A 113 -10.39 -0.25 11.97
#